data_AF-A0A7K3FWX7-F1
#
_entry.id   AF-A0A7K3FWX7-F1
#
_cell.length_a   1.000
_cell.length_b   1.000
_cell.length_c   1.000
_cell.angle_alpha   90.00
_cell.angle_beta   90.00
_cell.angle_gamma   90.00
#
_symmetry.space_group_name_H-M   'P 1'
#
loop_
_entity.id
_entity.type
_entity.pdbx_description
1 polymer ?
#
loop_
_entity_poly.entity_id
_entity_poly.type
_entity_poly.pdbx_seq_one_letter_code
_entity_poly.pdbx_strand_id
1 'polypeptide(L)'
;MERGKLIADRYELIDRLGRGGMGEVWAARDRVLHREVALKLLDLDGTAHADLPRRFEREAVAAAQIVHPNVAALYDRGVHDDVLFLVMEKVDGQTLTARLQAESPFPLTRAVAVASGICTALEAAHRARVIHYDIKPHNVILTADDLVKVIDFGIAGFVQAAFTVARSSRLTPAGTPEFGAPEQFLTERGDERSDLYALGGMLFTMLAGRPPFTGHNSIAVVRRKLDEDAPSLDAFRPGLPPEVTALVAELLERDPDRRPRSAQQVQQRLRALLASCTTAEAPTTAIPPPPRTRPMDVTRREPRPPTPDSWNRASTDETPFTPDALLPRRFTNDLSIEFARIAEGTRLVREAGSGELTEELTRRDCSEVVAAVYSELPGPEATPDHLVLISVQVFAFPDVATAQDAHGYLGDGGGGWRLTMWSARDGGGLVPCPDEVYRSFRWRYFWRKHRYLTTAFAYRADLTNDGSIGPWLTAAARRAAVSGGPQNHHGS
;
A
#
# COMPACT_ATOMS: atom_id res chain seq x y z
N MET A 1 8.00 22.58 -4.54
CA MET A 1 8.18 23.91 -3.91
C MET A 1 9.30 23.84 -2.87
N GLU A 2 9.71 24.96 -2.27
CA GLU A 2 10.79 25.00 -1.27
C GLU A 2 10.44 25.84 -0.02
N ARG A 3 11.13 25.56 1.10
CA ARG A 3 10.98 26.28 2.38
C ARG A 3 11.37 27.75 2.20
N GLY A 4 10.57 28.65 2.75
CA GLY A 4 10.73 30.10 2.62
C GLY A 4 10.09 30.70 1.37
N LYS A 5 9.62 29.90 0.38
CA LYS A 5 8.82 30.45 -0.71
C LYS A 5 7.53 31.04 -0.16
N LEU A 6 7.15 32.20 -0.70
CA LEU A 6 5.91 32.89 -0.38
C LEU A 6 4.87 32.59 -1.47
N ILE A 7 3.70 32.09 -1.06
CA ILE A 7 2.57 31.79 -1.94
C ILE A 7 1.53 32.91 -1.81
N ALA A 8 1.07 33.44 -2.94
CA ALA A 8 0.11 34.55 -3.03
C ALA A 8 0.46 35.75 -2.11
N ASP A 9 1.76 36.08 -2.04
CA ASP A 9 2.35 37.14 -1.21
C ASP A 9 2.02 37.11 0.30
N ARG A 10 1.44 36.01 0.79
CA ARG A 10 0.88 35.90 2.15
C ARG A 10 1.30 34.66 2.91
N TYR A 11 1.43 33.51 2.25
CA TYR A 11 1.65 32.21 2.91
C TYR A 11 3.09 31.75 2.73
N GLU A 12 3.89 31.87 3.78
CA GLU A 12 5.30 31.49 3.79
C GLU A 12 5.45 30.00 4.11
N LEU A 13 6.04 29.21 3.22
CA LEU A 13 6.23 27.77 3.42
C LEU A 13 7.26 27.49 4.52
N ILE A 14 6.86 26.80 5.59
CA ILE A 14 7.74 26.45 6.71
C ILE A 14 8.34 25.05 6.49
N ASP A 15 7.52 24.01 6.51
CA ASP A 15 7.96 22.61 6.46
C ASP A 15 6.98 21.76 5.67
N ARG A 16 7.47 20.82 4.85
CA ARG A 16 6.60 19.94 4.06
C ARG A 16 6.03 18.83 4.95
N LEU A 17 4.71 18.83 5.12
CA LEU A 17 3.96 17.82 5.88
C LEU A 17 3.76 16.53 5.09
N GLY A 18 3.67 16.61 3.76
CA GLY A 18 3.53 15.44 2.91
C GLY A 18 3.60 15.73 1.42
N ARG A 19 3.72 14.66 0.62
CA ARG A 19 3.60 14.69 -0.84
C ARG A 19 2.78 13.47 -1.27
N GLY A 20 1.76 13.69 -2.10
CA GLY A 20 0.90 12.65 -2.64
C GLY A 20 0.81 12.73 -4.17
N GLY A 21 0.05 11.84 -4.78
CA GLY A 21 -0.11 11.78 -6.25
C GLY A 21 -0.90 12.94 -6.88
N MET A 22 -1.28 13.95 -6.09
CA MET A 22 -2.04 15.14 -6.52
C MET A 22 -1.33 16.46 -6.14
N GLY A 23 -0.15 16.41 -5.51
CA GLY A 23 0.56 17.61 -5.06
C GLY A 23 1.26 17.47 -3.70
N GLU A 24 1.56 18.62 -3.08
CA GLU A 24 2.29 18.73 -1.80
C GLU A 24 1.43 19.40 -0.71
N VAL A 25 1.63 19.01 0.55
CA VAL A 25 1.05 19.68 1.72
C VAL A 25 2.18 20.23 2.57
N TRP A 26 2.08 21.51 2.94
CA TRP A 26 3.08 22.25 3.70
C TRP A 26 2.45 22.87 4.94
N ALA A 27 3.17 22.89 6.06
CA ALA A 27 2.93 23.85 7.12
C ALA A 27 3.41 25.21 6.59
N ALA A 28 2.56 26.22 6.68
CA ALA A 28 2.86 27.57 6.24
C ALA A 28 2.44 28.60 7.29
N ARG A 29 3.08 29.77 7.27
CA ARG A 29 2.72 30.91 8.09
C ARG A 29 1.87 31.88 7.27
N ASP A 30 0.66 32.15 7.73
CA ASP A 30 -0.14 33.28 7.26
C ASP A 30 0.50 34.56 7.81
N ARG A 31 1.20 35.32 6.95
CA ARG A 31 1.94 36.52 7.36
C ARG A 31 1.02 37.70 7.72
N VAL A 32 -0.27 37.64 7.38
CA VAL A 32 -1.26 38.69 7.69
C VAL A 32 -1.97 38.39 9.00
N LEU A 33 -2.38 37.13 9.22
CA LEU A 33 -3.08 36.72 10.45
C LEU A 33 -2.14 36.14 11.53
N HIS A 34 -0.83 36.09 11.27
CA HIS A 34 0.21 35.61 12.17
C HIS A 34 -0.05 34.24 12.81
N ARG A 35 -0.61 33.31 12.01
CA ARG A 35 -0.95 31.93 12.44
C ARG A 35 -0.32 30.88 11.52
N GLU A 36 -0.16 29.67 12.03
CA GLU A 36 0.19 28.52 11.19
C GLU A 36 -1.07 27.93 10.52
N VAL A 37 -0.89 27.46 9.29
CA VAL A 37 -1.92 26.86 8.44
C VAL A 37 -1.35 25.66 7.67
N ALA A 38 -2.20 24.74 7.26
CA ALA A 38 -1.83 23.68 6.32
C ALA A 38 -2.15 24.16 4.90
N LEU A 39 -1.12 24.34 4.07
CA LEU A 39 -1.25 24.75 2.68
C LEU A 39 -1.11 23.54 1.76
N LYS A 40 -2.19 23.16 1.09
CA LYS A 40 -2.19 22.10 0.07
C LYS A 40 -2.06 22.73 -1.30
N LEU A 41 -1.02 22.33 -2.03
CA LEU A 41 -0.63 22.81 -3.35
C LEU A 41 -0.90 21.69 -4.36
N LEU A 42 -1.74 21.96 -5.35
CA LEU A 42 -2.16 21.02 -6.38
C LEU A 42 -1.59 21.49 -7.73
N ASP A 43 -0.76 20.66 -8.33
CA ASP A 43 -0.19 20.94 -9.66
C ASP A 43 -1.22 20.67 -10.76
N LEU A 44 -1.20 21.48 -11.82
CA LEU A 44 -2.14 21.36 -12.95
C LEU A 44 -1.57 20.55 -14.13
N ASP A 45 -0.27 20.20 -14.09
CA ASP A 45 0.44 19.21 -14.93
C ASP A 45 -0.27 18.85 -16.26
N GLY A 46 -0.25 19.80 -17.20
CA GLY A 46 -0.69 19.61 -18.60
C GLY A 46 -2.20 19.42 -18.85
N THR A 47 -3.05 19.32 -17.83
CA THR A 47 -4.50 19.12 -18.00
C THR A 47 -5.25 20.43 -18.20
N ALA A 48 -5.03 21.05 -19.37
CA ALA A 48 -5.69 22.28 -19.80
C ALA A 48 -7.20 22.10 -20.07
N HIS A 49 -7.99 21.92 -19.02
CA HIS A 49 -9.45 21.92 -19.06
C HIS A 49 -9.97 23.27 -18.53
N ALA A 50 -10.58 24.08 -19.41
CA ALA A 50 -11.00 25.45 -19.10
C ALA A 50 -12.00 25.58 -17.92
N ASP A 51 -12.69 24.50 -17.55
CA ASP A 51 -13.64 24.45 -16.43
C ASP A 51 -13.02 23.99 -15.09
N LEU A 52 -11.77 23.50 -15.07
CA LEU A 52 -11.13 22.99 -13.85
C LEU A 52 -11.08 24.07 -12.75
N PRO A 53 -10.57 25.31 -13.02
CA PRO A 53 -10.55 26.36 -12.01
C PRO A 53 -11.96 26.69 -11.51
N ARG A 54 -12.95 26.85 -12.40
CA ARG A 54 -14.34 27.16 -12.03
C ARG A 54 -15.01 26.11 -11.16
N ARG A 55 -14.69 24.83 -11.36
CA ARG A 55 -15.20 23.75 -10.49
C ARG A 55 -14.50 23.77 -9.13
N PHE A 56 -13.17 23.95 -9.09
CA PHE A 56 -12.41 24.14 -7.86
C PHE A 56 -12.97 25.30 -7.02
N GLU A 57 -13.27 26.44 -7.66
CA GLU A 57 -13.87 27.60 -7.00
C GLU A 57 -15.17 27.26 -6.28
N ARG A 58 -16.06 26.50 -6.92
CA ARG A 58 -17.38 26.15 -6.39
C ARG A 58 -17.31 25.13 -5.26
N GLU A 59 -16.54 24.06 -5.43
CA GLU A 59 -16.38 23.02 -4.40
C GLU A 59 -15.69 23.57 -3.15
N ALA A 60 -14.66 24.41 -3.32
CA ALA A 60 -13.99 25.06 -2.20
C ALA A 60 -14.91 26.03 -1.43
N VAL A 61 -15.78 26.78 -2.12
CA VAL A 61 -16.77 27.67 -1.46
C VAL A 61 -17.82 26.86 -0.69
N ALA A 62 -18.21 25.68 -1.17
CA ALA A 62 -19.11 24.79 -0.42
C ALA A 62 -18.41 24.20 0.81
N ALA A 63 -17.17 23.69 0.66
CA ALA A 63 -16.37 23.15 1.76
C ALA A 63 -16.06 24.19 2.86
N ALA A 64 -15.82 25.46 2.48
CA ALA A 64 -15.59 26.55 3.43
C ALA A 64 -16.80 26.92 4.30
N GLN A 65 -18.02 26.49 3.95
CA GLN A 65 -19.22 26.68 4.78
C GLN A 65 -19.32 25.65 5.93
N ILE A 66 -18.50 24.61 5.92
CA ILE A 66 -18.54 23.54 6.93
C ILE A 66 -17.76 23.98 8.18
N VAL A 67 -18.47 24.61 9.13
CA VAL A 67 -17.92 24.97 10.44
C VAL A 67 -18.34 23.93 11.47
N HIS A 68 -17.41 23.04 11.86
CA HIS A 68 -17.69 21.97 12.83
C HIS A 68 -16.41 21.50 13.55
N PRO A 69 -16.42 21.23 14.87
CA PRO A 69 -15.22 20.81 15.61
C PRO A 69 -14.54 19.54 15.08
N ASN A 70 -15.28 18.59 14.50
CA ASN A 70 -14.70 17.38 13.90
C ASN A 70 -14.26 17.54 12.43
N VAL A 71 -14.34 18.75 11.87
CA VAL A 71 -13.90 19.09 10.52
C VAL A 71 -12.70 20.02 10.62
N ALA A 72 -11.68 19.82 9.80
CA ALA A 72 -10.59 20.79 9.63
C ALA A 72 -11.10 21.95 8.76
N ALA A 73 -11.08 23.17 9.29
CA ALA A 73 -11.64 24.32 8.58
C ALA A 73 -10.84 24.67 7.32
N LEU A 74 -11.54 24.95 6.20
CA LEU A 74 -10.95 25.58 5.02
C LEU A 74 -11.04 27.10 5.18
N TYR A 75 -9.90 27.78 5.22
CA TYR A 75 -9.80 29.22 5.49
C TYR A 75 -9.74 30.07 4.23
N ASP A 76 -9.06 29.60 3.17
CA ASP A 76 -8.79 30.39 1.96
C ASP A 76 -8.43 29.45 0.79
N ARG A 77 -8.46 29.98 -0.44
CA ARG A 77 -8.08 29.25 -1.66
C ARG A 77 -7.65 30.21 -2.78
N GLY A 78 -6.84 29.74 -3.72
CA GLY A 78 -6.45 30.56 -4.86
C GLY A 78 -5.60 29.85 -5.91
N VAL A 79 -4.98 30.64 -6.76
CA VAL A 79 -4.02 30.22 -7.80
C VAL A 79 -2.75 31.05 -7.62
N HIS A 80 -1.58 30.44 -7.74
CA HIS A 80 -0.28 31.12 -7.73
C HIS A 80 0.70 30.33 -8.60
N ASP A 81 1.30 30.98 -9.59
CA ASP A 81 2.18 30.35 -10.60
C ASP A 81 1.53 29.09 -11.25
N ASP A 82 0.27 29.21 -11.67
CA ASP A 82 -0.58 28.10 -12.19
C ASP A 82 -0.82 26.91 -11.23
N VAL A 83 -0.36 26.99 -9.98
CA VAL A 83 -0.63 26.00 -8.94
C VAL A 83 -1.88 26.42 -8.15
N LEU A 84 -2.86 25.52 -8.06
CA LEU A 84 -4.02 25.70 -7.19
C LEU A 84 -3.60 25.51 -5.73
N PHE A 85 -4.03 26.39 -4.84
CA PHE A 85 -3.75 26.26 -3.40
C PHE A 85 -5.01 26.32 -2.54
N LEU A 86 -4.96 25.58 -1.43
CA LEU A 86 -5.98 25.52 -0.38
C LEU A 86 -5.31 25.78 0.97
N VAL A 87 -5.87 26.70 1.75
CA VAL A 87 -5.38 27.08 3.07
C VAL A 87 -6.33 26.51 4.12
N MET A 88 -5.84 25.56 4.91
CA MET A 88 -6.64 24.79 5.86
C MET A 88 -6.12 24.96 7.29
N GLU A 89 -6.94 24.58 8.26
CA GLU A 89 -6.55 24.35 9.63
C GLU A 89 -5.36 23.36 9.70
N LYS A 90 -4.24 23.81 10.27
CA LYS A 90 -3.15 22.90 10.67
C LYS A 90 -3.60 22.19 11.95
N VAL A 91 -4.04 20.94 11.81
CA VAL A 91 -4.42 20.10 12.95
C VAL A 91 -3.17 19.45 13.53
N ASP A 92 -2.83 19.78 14.77
CA ASP A 92 -1.76 19.10 15.50
C ASP A 92 -2.25 17.76 16.05
N GLY A 93 -1.69 16.66 15.54
CA GLY A 93 -2.12 15.30 15.87
C GLY A 93 -1.43 14.25 14.99
N GLN A 94 -1.94 13.02 15.02
CA GLN A 94 -1.47 11.91 14.19
C GLN A 94 -2.59 11.40 13.28
N THR A 95 -2.26 11.03 12.04
CA THR A 95 -3.25 10.41 11.14
C THR A 95 -3.71 9.06 11.70
N LEU A 96 -4.95 8.69 11.42
CA LEU A 96 -5.49 7.38 11.79
C LEU A 96 -4.68 6.24 11.13
N THR A 97 -4.07 6.47 9.96
CA THR A 97 -3.07 5.56 9.37
C THR A 97 -1.90 5.29 10.32
N ALA A 98 -1.26 6.34 10.87
CA ALA A 98 -0.12 6.18 11.77
C ALA A 98 -0.53 5.51 13.09
N ARG A 99 -1.70 5.87 13.63
CA ARG A 99 -2.29 5.24 14.82
C ARG A 99 -2.60 3.75 14.59
N LEU A 100 -3.16 3.38 13.44
CA LEU A 100 -3.38 1.99 13.08
C LEU A 100 -2.06 1.22 12.92
N GLN A 101 -1.01 1.83 12.36
CA GLN A 101 0.29 1.16 12.26
C GLN A 101 0.92 0.85 13.63
N ALA A 102 0.65 1.67 14.66
CA ALA A 102 1.21 1.50 15.99
C ALA A 102 0.32 0.71 16.97
N GLU A 103 -1.00 0.80 16.83
CA GLU A 103 -1.98 0.44 17.88
C GLU A 103 -3.10 -0.50 17.39
N SER A 104 -3.08 -0.94 16.13
CA SER A 104 -4.09 -1.85 15.56
C SER A 104 -3.93 -3.30 16.04
N PRO A 105 -5.03 -4.05 16.26
CA PRO A 105 -6.43 -3.64 16.15
C PRO A 105 -6.93 -2.89 17.39
N PHE A 106 -7.78 -1.87 17.20
CA PHE A 106 -8.25 -1.01 18.28
C PHE A 106 -9.25 -1.72 19.22
N PRO A 107 -9.33 -1.35 20.51
CA PRO A 107 -10.47 -1.70 21.37
C PRO A 107 -11.79 -1.21 20.77
N LEU A 108 -12.89 -1.96 20.99
CA LEU A 108 -14.21 -1.65 20.42
C LEU A 108 -14.67 -0.24 20.80
N THR A 109 -14.58 0.13 22.08
CA THR A 109 -14.93 1.44 22.60
C THR A 109 -14.22 2.57 21.86
N ARG A 110 -12.92 2.40 21.56
CA ARG A 110 -12.14 3.39 20.81
C ARG A 110 -12.50 3.44 19.33
N ALA A 111 -12.66 2.30 18.67
CA ALA A 111 -13.09 2.25 17.27
C ALA A 111 -14.46 2.93 17.09
N VAL A 112 -15.39 2.71 18.02
CA VAL A 112 -16.73 3.32 18.02
C VAL A 112 -16.67 4.82 18.34
N ALA A 113 -15.80 5.26 19.27
CA ALA A 113 -15.58 6.68 19.54
C ALA A 113 -15.03 7.44 18.31
N VAL A 114 -14.01 6.87 17.64
CA VAL A 114 -13.43 7.44 16.41
C VAL A 114 -14.47 7.48 15.29
N ALA A 115 -15.19 6.37 15.05
CA ALA A 115 -16.27 6.32 14.07
C ALA A 115 -17.39 7.33 14.37
N SER A 116 -17.75 7.54 15.63
CA SER A 116 -18.75 8.53 16.04
C SER A 116 -18.29 9.96 15.74
N GLY A 117 -17.01 10.29 15.97
CA GLY A 117 -16.42 11.57 15.58
C GLY A 117 -16.50 11.80 14.07
N ILE A 118 -16.18 10.77 13.27
CA ILE A 118 -16.29 10.82 11.81
C ILE A 118 -17.76 11.00 11.36
N CYS A 119 -18.71 10.29 11.95
CA CYS A 119 -20.15 10.49 11.66
C CYS A 119 -20.57 11.94 11.88
N THR A 120 -20.08 12.58 12.94
CA THR A 120 -20.42 13.99 13.26
C THR A 120 -19.81 14.96 12.24
N ALA A 121 -18.61 14.66 11.73
CA ALA A 121 -17.99 15.41 10.64
C ALA A 121 -18.77 15.24 9.31
N LEU A 122 -19.16 14.01 8.97
CA LEU A 122 -19.96 13.69 7.79
C LEU A 122 -21.34 14.37 7.84
N GLU A 123 -22.07 14.26 8.95
CA GLU A 123 -23.37 14.92 9.15
C GLU A 123 -23.30 16.44 8.92
N ALA A 124 -22.24 17.08 9.40
CA ALA A 124 -22.01 18.51 9.20
C ALA A 124 -21.76 18.87 7.71
N ALA A 125 -21.01 18.04 6.98
CA ALA A 125 -20.72 18.24 5.56
C ALA A 125 -21.93 17.92 4.67
N HIS A 126 -22.62 16.81 4.91
CA HIS A 126 -23.82 16.38 4.21
C HIS A 126 -24.95 17.41 4.34
N ARG A 127 -25.13 18.01 5.53
CA ARG A 127 -26.06 19.14 5.73
C ARG A 127 -25.69 20.38 4.91
N ALA A 128 -24.41 20.61 4.62
CA ALA A 128 -23.93 21.64 3.70
C ALA A 128 -23.95 21.20 2.21
N ARG A 129 -24.48 20.00 1.92
CA ARG A 129 -24.49 19.34 0.59
C ARG A 129 -23.10 19.06 0.02
N VAL A 130 -22.11 18.85 0.89
CA VAL A 130 -20.74 18.45 0.52
C VAL A 130 -20.55 16.98 0.87
N ILE A 131 -20.25 16.17 -0.16
CA ILE A 131 -19.87 14.76 -0.02
C ILE A 131 -18.34 14.69 -0.04
N HIS A 132 -17.73 13.83 0.78
CA HIS A 132 -16.28 13.78 0.90
C HIS A 132 -15.62 12.92 -0.19
N TYR A 133 -16.19 11.76 -0.54
CA TYR A 133 -15.73 10.81 -1.57
C TYR A 133 -14.37 10.11 -1.37
N ASP A 134 -13.57 10.50 -0.36
CA ASP A 134 -12.23 9.94 -0.08
C ASP A 134 -12.01 9.75 1.43
N ILE A 135 -13.05 9.28 2.12
CA ILE A 135 -12.98 8.92 3.53
C ILE A 135 -12.06 7.70 3.70
N LYS A 136 -10.93 7.90 4.40
CA LYS A 136 -9.91 6.87 4.66
C LYS A 136 -9.01 7.26 5.84
N PRO A 137 -8.24 6.32 6.44
CA PRO A 137 -7.41 6.61 7.61
C PRO A 137 -6.34 7.70 7.44
N HIS A 138 -5.96 8.04 6.20
CA HIS A 138 -5.04 9.17 5.95
C HIS A 138 -5.71 10.54 6.15
N ASN A 139 -7.02 10.63 5.86
CA ASN A 139 -7.79 11.88 5.88
C ASN A 139 -8.51 12.09 7.24
N VAL A 140 -8.11 11.33 8.26
CA VAL A 140 -8.60 11.45 9.64
C VAL A 140 -7.40 11.65 10.55
N ILE A 141 -7.41 12.72 11.34
CA ILE A 141 -6.38 13.03 12.34
C ILE A 141 -7.01 12.86 13.73
N LEU A 142 -6.28 12.21 14.64
CA LEU A 142 -6.56 12.19 16.07
C LEU A 142 -5.60 13.17 16.76
N THR A 143 -6.15 14.16 17.46
CA THR A 143 -5.36 15.11 18.27
C THR A 143 -4.76 14.42 19.51
N ALA A 144 -4.01 15.17 20.33
CA ALA A 144 -3.52 14.69 21.62
C ALA A 144 -4.66 14.28 22.58
N ASP A 145 -5.80 14.97 22.51
CA ASP A 145 -7.00 14.71 23.32
C ASP A 145 -7.94 13.66 22.68
N ASP A 146 -7.44 12.86 21.74
CA ASP A 146 -8.19 11.90 20.89
C ASP A 146 -9.41 12.50 20.14
N LEU A 147 -9.49 13.84 20.00
CA LEU A 147 -10.50 14.49 19.17
C LEU A 147 -10.26 14.14 17.69
N VAL A 148 -11.31 13.63 17.05
CA VAL A 148 -11.33 13.34 15.61
C VAL A 148 -11.42 14.64 14.82
N LYS A 149 -10.53 14.83 13.85
CA LYS A 149 -10.55 15.87 12.82
C LYS A 149 -10.48 15.22 11.44
N VAL A 150 -11.53 15.37 10.64
CA VAL A 150 -11.56 14.93 9.23
C VAL A 150 -11.10 16.09 8.35
N ILE A 151 -10.16 15.82 7.44
CA ILE A 151 -9.53 16.80 6.53
C ILE A 151 -9.98 16.55 5.08
N ASP A 152 -9.70 17.46 4.15
CA ASP A 152 -9.88 17.26 2.70
C ASP A 152 -11.32 17.09 2.14
N PHE A 153 -12.35 17.59 2.85
CA PHE A 153 -13.73 17.64 2.35
C PHE A 153 -13.89 18.35 0.99
N GLY A 154 -14.75 17.80 0.12
CA GLY A 154 -15.14 18.37 -1.18
C GLY A 154 -14.06 18.33 -2.28
N ILE A 155 -12.79 18.32 -1.90
CA ILE A 155 -11.64 18.42 -2.83
C ILE A 155 -11.48 17.12 -3.64
N ALA A 156 -11.77 15.95 -3.05
CA ALA A 156 -11.70 14.68 -3.77
C ALA A 156 -12.80 14.53 -4.84
N GLY A 157 -14.00 15.11 -4.63
CA GLY A 157 -15.05 15.16 -5.65
C GLY A 157 -14.66 16.03 -6.85
N PHE A 158 -14.06 17.19 -6.59
CA PHE A 158 -13.45 18.03 -7.63
C PHE A 158 -12.39 17.25 -8.43
N VAL A 159 -11.48 16.57 -7.73
CA VAL A 159 -10.39 15.79 -8.33
C VAL A 159 -10.92 14.57 -9.10
N GLN A 160 -11.95 13.87 -8.62
CA GLN A 160 -12.62 12.81 -9.40
C GLN A 160 -13.20 13.38 -10.69
N ALA A 161 -13.94 14.51 -10.64
CA ALA A 161 -14.50 15.13 -11.84
C ALA A 161 -13.41 15.56 -12.84
N ALA A 162 -12.28 16.09 -12.35
CA ALA A 162 -11.10 16.41 -13.18
C ALA A 162 -10.52 15.17 -13.87
N PHE A 163 -10.24 14.09 -13.14
CA PHE A 163 -9.68 12.86 -13.71
C PHE A 163 -10.68 12.06 -14.56
N THR A 164 -11.98 12.19 -14.33
CA THR A 164 -13.03 11.51 -15.10
C THR A 164 -13.24 12.15 -16.48
N VAL A 165 -13.12 13.48 -16.59
CA VAL A 165 -13.09 14.16 -17.91
C VAL A 165 -11.88 13.74 -18.75
N ALA A 166 -10.74 13.41 -18.12
CA ALA A 166 -9.54 12.93 -18.80
C ALA A 166 -9.56 11.43 -19.19
N ARG A 167 -10.65 10.69 -18.91
CA ARG A 167 -10.60 9.21 -18.78
C ARG A 167 -11.01 8.36 -19.99
N SER A 168 -11.08 8.91 -21.21
CA SER A 168 -11.48 8.13 -22.40
C SER A 168 -10.50 7.02 -22.83
N SER A 169 -9.40 6.77 -22.10
CA SER A 169 -8.38 5.77 -22.49
C SER A 169 -7.61 5.04 -21.38
N ARG A 170 -7.86 5.27 -20.08
CA ARG A 170 -7.08 4.60 -18.99
C ARG A 170 -7.93 4.18 -17.79
N LEU A 171 -8.09 2.86 -17.62
CA LEU A 171 -8.75 2.18 -16.49
C LEU A 171 -7.92 2.19 -15.20
N THR A 172 -7.33 3.32 -14.82
CA THR A 172 -6.62 3.48 -13.55
C THR A 172 -7.51 4.26 -12.58
N PRO A 173 -8.05 3.63 -11.52
CA PRO A 173 -8.76 4.35 -10.46
C PRO A 173 -7.81 5.38 -9.82
N ALA A 174 -8.24 6.64 -9.72
CA ALA A 174 -7.48 7.65 -9.00
C ALA A 174 -7.78 7.51 -7.51
N GLY A 175 -6.78 7.10 -6.73
CA GLY A 175 -6.86 7.01 -5.27
C GLY A 175 -6.57 5.62 -4.70
N THR A 176 -7.01 5.43 -3.46
CA THR A 176 -6.80 4.25 -2.61
C THR A 176 -8.11 3.47 -2.57
N PRO A 177 -8.37 2.52 -3.50
CA PRO A 177 -9.68 1.91 -3.68
C PRO A 177 -10.19 1.11 -2.48
N GLU A 178 -9.32 0.75 -1.54
CA GLU A 178 -9.60 -0.02 -0.32
C GLU A 178 -10.84 0.48 0.44
N PHE A 179 -11.05 1.80 0.50
CA PHE A 179 -12.17 2.43 1.20
C PHE A 179 -13.29 2.93 0.28
N GLY A 180 -12.99 3.22 -1.00
CA GLY A 180 -13.98 3.72 -1.95
C GLY A 180 -15.16 2.76 -2.16
N ALA A 181 -16.35 3.33 -2.38
CA ALA A 181 -17.60 2.60 -2.54
C ALA A 181 -17.78 2.04 -3.96
N PRO A 182 -18.47 0.89 -4.14
CA PRO A 182 -18.64 0.22 -5.44
C PRO A 182 -19.14 1.15 -6.55
N GLU A 183 -20.14 1.98 -6.24
CA GLU A 183 -20.78 2.90 -7.18
C GLU A 183 -19.84 4.00 -7.71
N GLN A 184 -18.80 4.38 -6.95
CA GLN A 184 -17.78 5.37 -7.37
C GLN A 184 -16.87 4.83 -8.48
N PHE A 185 -16.87 3.52 -8.74
CA PHE A 185 -16.13 2.88 -9.82
C PHE A 185 -17.00 2.50 -11.01
N LEU A 186 -18.33 2.44 -10.83
CA LEU A 186 -19.32 2.14 -11.87
C LEU A 186 -19.89 3.40 -12.53
N THR A 187 -20.03 4.48 -11.76
CA THR A 187 -20.70 5.72 -12.19
C THR A 187 -19.92 6.95 -11.74
N GLU A 188 -20.15 8.09 -12.38
CA GLU A 188 -19.51 9.36 -12.00
C GLU A 188 -20.15 10.04 -10.76
N ARG A 189 -21.17 9.43 -10.14
CA ARG A 189 -21.99 10.06 -9.10
C ARG A 189 -22.39 9.07 -8.00
N GLY A 190 -21.60 9.05 -6.94
CA GLY A 190 -22.06 8.57 -5.63
C GLY A 190 -22.94 9.62 -4.94
N ASP A 191 -23.31 9.34 -3.69
CA ASP A 191 -23.97 10.29 -2.80
C ASP A 191 -23.43 10.20 -1.36
N GLU A 192 -24.12 10.78 -0.38
CA GLU A 192 -23.77 10.76 1.04
C GLU A 192 -23.49 9.33 1.57
N ARG A 193 -24.12 8.31 0.97
CA ARG A 193 -23.99 6.89 1.34
C ARG A 193 -22.71 6.24 0.82
N SER A 194 -21.99 6.87 -0.10
CA SER A 194 -20.63 6.48 -0.48
C SER A 194 -19.65 6.76 0.67
N ASP A 195 -19.81 7.89 1.38
CA ASP A 195 -19.02 8.20 2.58
C ASP A 195 -19.34 7.22 3.73
N LEU A 196 -20.58 6.75 3.84
CA LEU A 196 -20.99 5.76 4.84
C LEU A 196 -20.40 4.37 4.56
N TYR A 197 -20.30 3.96 3.29
CA TYR A 197 -19.59 2.73 2.93
C TYR A 197 -18.09 2.82 3.30
N ALA A 198 -17.45 3.95 3.01
CA ALA A 198 -16.06 4.18 3.37
C ALA A 198 -15.84 4.19 4.90
N LEU A 199 -16.79 4.75 5.67
CA LEU A 199 -16.84 4.62 7.12
C LEU A 199 -16.96 3.15 7.58
N GLY A 200 -17.78 2.34 6.93
CA GLY A 200 -17.85 0.89 7.16
C GLY A 200 -16.49 0.20 6.96
N GLY A 201 -15.79 0.54 5.88
CA GLY A 201 -14.43 0.06 5.58
C GLY A 201 -13.40 0.48 6.64
N MET A 202 -13.48 1.70 7.15
CA MET A 202 -12.63 2.17 8.24
C MET A 202 -12.96 1.50 9.59
N LEU A 203 -14.24 1.32 9.92
CA LEU A 203 -14.66 0.66 11.16
C LEU A 203 -14.24 -0.81 11.16
N PHE A 204 -14.41 -1.49 10.03
CA PHE A 204 -13.85 -2.83 9.79
C PHE A 204 -12.32 -2.81 9.98
N THR A 205 -11.60 -1.84 9.38
CA THR A 205 -10.14 -1.75 9.49
C THR A 205 -9.66 -1.51 10.92
N MET A 206 -10.33 -0.65 11.69
CA MET A 206 -10.02 -0.41 13.10
C MET A 206 -10.23 -1.66 13.96
N LEU A 207 -11.24 -2.47 13.65
CA LEU A 207 -11.61 -3.65 14.44
C LEU A 207 -10.83 -4.91 14.03
N ALA A 208 -10.72 -5.21 12.73
CA ALA A 208 -10.01 -6.38 12.18
C ALA A 208 -8.51 -6.15 11.92
N GLY A 209 -8.05 -4.90 11.97
CA GLY A 209 -6.66 -4.50 11.70
C GLY A 209 -6.24 -4.53 10.23
N ARG A 210 -7.17 -4.82 9.31
CA ARG A 210 -7.00 -4.84 7.85
C ARG A 210 -8.28 -4.39 7.16
N PRO A 211 -8.22 -3.80 5.95
CA PRO A 211 -9.44 -3.48 5.20
C PRO A 211 -10.20 -4.74 4.79
N PRO A 212 -11.53 -4.64 4.59
CA PRO A 212 -12.37 -5.78 4.22
C PRO A 212 -11.93 -6.38 2.88
N PHE A 213 -11.70 -5.53 1.88
CA PHE A 213 -11.22 -5.92 0.56
C PHE A 213 -9.72 -5.64 0.42
N THR A 214 -8.96 -6.68 0.09
CA THR A 214 -7.53 -6.60 -0.26
C THR A 214 -7.30 -7.28 -1.60
N GLY A 215 -6.37 -6.77 -2.39
CA GLY A 215 -6.02 -7.31 -3.71
C GLY A 215 -4.56 -7.02 -4.06
N HIS A 216 -4.05 -7.72 -5.07
CA HIS A 216 -2.66 -7.59 -5.54
C HIS A 216 -2.41 -6.30 -6.34
N ASN A 217 -3.47 -5.61 -6.77
CA ASN A 217 -3.45 -4.26 -7.32
C ASN A 217 -4.81 -3.56 -7.11
N SER A 218 -4.89 -2.27 -7.43
CA SER A 218 -6.10 -1.44 -7.27
C SER A 218 -7.31 -1.96 -8.05
N ILE A 219 -7.11 -2.50 -9.26
CA ILE A 219 -8.20 -3.02 -10.10
C ILE A 219 -8.80 -4.28 -9.48
N ALA A 220 -7.98 -5.15 -8.89
CA ALA A 220 -8.45 -6.33 -8.17
C ALA A 220 -9.26 -5.95 -6.92
N VAL A 221 -8.85 -4.93 -6.17
CA VAL A 221 -9.63 -4.40 -5.01
C VAL A 221 -10.98 -3.86 -5.49
N VAL A 222 -11.01 -3.07 -6.56
CA VAL A 222 -12.26 -2.58 -7.16
C VAL A 222 -13.14 -3.74 -7.60
N ARG A 223 -12.59 -4.70 -8.36
CA ARG A 223 -13.38 -5.82 -8.88
C ARG A 223 -14.00 -6.66 -7.77
N ARG A 224 -13.28 -6.93 -6.67
CA ARG A 224 -13.86 -7.58 -5.50
C ARG A 224 -15.03 -6.81 -4.91
N LYS A 225 -14.93 -5.48 -4.80
CA LYS A 225 -16.04 -4.63 -4.31
C LYS A 225 -17.28 -4.63 -5.21
N LEU A 226 -17.11 -4.91 -6.51
CA LEU A 226 -18.20 -5.04 -7.47
C LEU A 226 -18.82 -6.45 -7.40
N ASP A 227 -17.97 -7.48 -7.44
CA ASP A 227 -18.38 -8.87 -7.67
C ASP A 227 -18.67 -9.64 -6.35
N GLU A 228 -17.94 -9.36 -5.27
CA GLU A 228 -17.97 -10.08 -3.98
C GLU A 228 -18.69 -9.26 -2.88
N ASP A 229 -19.39 -9.94 -1.96
CA ASP A 229 -19.89 -9.31 -0.73
C ASP A 229 -18.75 -9.09 0.29
N ALA A 230 -18.89 -8.12 1.18
CA ALA A 230 -17.90 -7.87 2.21
C ALA A 230 -17.80 -9.07 3.18
N PRO A 231 -16.58 -9.52 3.53
CA PRO A 231 -16.43 -10.67 4.42
C PRO A 231 -16.88 -10.32 5.84
N SER A 232 -17.44 -11.29 6.58
CA SER A 232 -17.93 -11.05 7.94
C SER A 232 -16.81 -10.59 8.87
N LEU A 233 -17.08 -9.54 9.66
CA LEU A 233 -16.14 -9.02 10.65
C LEU A 233 -15.80 -10.06 11.74
N ASP A 234 -16.77 -10.90 12.12
CA ASP A 234 -16.58 -11.96 13.13
C ASP A 234 -15.51 -12.98 12.73
N ALA A 235 -15.28 -13.17 11.42
CA ALA A 235 -14.24 -14.07 10.91
C ALA A 235 -12.81 -13.56 11.17
N PHE A 236 -12.65 -12.25 11.39
CA PHE A 236 -11.37 -11.61 11.73
C PHE A 236 -11.29 -11.19 13.20
N ARG A 237 -12.44 -10.92 13.83
CA ARG A 237 -12.53 -10.55 15.24
C ARG A 237 -13.76 -11.19 15.90
N PRO A 238 -13.66 -12.45 16.34
CA PRO A 238 -14.74 -13.10 17.07
C PRO A 238 -14.98 -12.43 18.43
N GLY A 239 -16.21 -12.53 18.93
CA GLY A 239 -16.59 -12.01 20.25
C GLY A 239 -16.95 -10.52 20.30
N LEU A 240 -17.18 -9.88 19.15
CA LEU A 240 -17.84 -8.58 19.11
C LEU A 240 -19.36 -8.72 19.39
N PRO A 241 -20.03 -7.69 19.92
CA PRO A 241 -21.49 -7.67 19.98
C PRO A 241 -22.09 -7.80 18.56
N PRO A 242 -23.10 -8.67 18.34
CA PRO A 242 -23.69 -8.90 17.01
C PRO A 242 -24.14 -7.62 16.30
N GLU A 243 -24.59 -6.63 17.06
CA GLU A 243 -25.05 -5.34 16.56
C GLU A 243 -23.92 -4.48 15.95
N VAL A 244 -22.67 -4.69 16.36
CA VAL A 244 -21.48 -4.07 15.74
C VAL A 244 -21.23 -4.70 14.37
N THR A 245 -21.20 -6.03 14.31
CA THR A 245 -20.96 -6.78 13.07
C THR A 245 -22.08 -6.55 12.07
N ALA A 246 -23.34 -6.50 12.52
CA ALA A 246 -24.49 -6.14 11.69
C ALA A 246 -24.39 -4.71 11.13
N LEU A 247 -24.00 -3.72 11.95
CA LEU A 247 -23.81 -2.34 11.47
C LEU A 247 -22.67 -2.24 10.45
N VAL A 248 -21.55 -2.94 10.66
CA VAL A 248 -20.43 -2.95 9.70
C VAL A 248 -20.82 -3.62 8.38
N ALA A 249 -21.56 -4.72 8.42
CA ALA A 249 -22.09 -5.38 7.23
C ALA A 249 -23.06 -4.47 6.45
N GLU A 250 -24.00 -3.82 7.14
CA GLU A 250 -24.99 -2.90 6.54
C GLU A 250 -24.34 -1.66 5.92
N LEU A 251 -23.28 -1.12 6.51
CA LEU A 251 -22.49 -0.04 5.91
C LEU A 251 -21.76 -0.51 4.64
N LEU A 252 -21.30 -1.76 4.62
CA LEU A 252 -20.53 -2.36 3.51
C LEU A 252 -21.41 -3.04 2.44
N GLU A 253 -22.74 -2.87 2.50
CA GLU A 253 -23.66 -3.31 1.45
C GLU A 253 -23.28 -2.72 0.09
N ARG A 254 -23.28 -3.55 -0.96
CA ARG A 254 -22.92 -3.11 -2.31
C ARG A 254 -23.93 -2.10 -2.85
N ASP A 255 -25.21 -2.37 -2.63
CA ASP A 255 -26.33 -1.48 -2.99
C ASP A 255 -26.44 -0.30 -1.99
N PRO A 256 -26.29 0.96 -2.43
CA PRO A 256 -26.50 2.13 -1.57
C PRO A 256 -27.89 2.21 -0.94
N ASP A 257 -28.95 1.66 -1.54
CA ASP A 257 -30.30 1.68 -0.97
C ASP A 257 -30.45 0.75 0.25
N ARG A 258 -29.52 -0.19 0.45
CA ARG A 258 -29.46 -1.10 1.60
C ARG A 258 -28.62 -0.58 2.77
N ARG A 259 -27.90 0.53 2.59
CA ARG A 259 -27.07 1.16 3.63
C ARG A 259 -27.90 2.03 4.58
N PRO A 260 -27.39 2.41 5.76
CA PRO A 260 -28.01 3.45 6.58
C PRO A 260 -28.20 4.75 5.80
N ARG A 261 -29.30 5.47 6.05
CA ARG A 261 -29.69 6.65 5.26
C ARG A 261 -28.89 7.90 5.54
N SER A 262 -28.23 8.00 6.70
CA SER A 262 -27.46 9.18 7.08
C SER A 262 -26.39 8.87 8.13
N ALA A 263 -25.35 9.71 8.19
CA ALA A 263 -24.33 9.63 9.23
C ALA A 263 -24.92 9.77 10.65
N GLN A 264 -26.01 10.52 10.80
CA GLN A 264 -26.74 10.67 12.07
C GLN A 264 -27.37 9.34 12.54
N GLN A 265 -27.98 8.57 11.64
CA GLN A 265 -28.53 7.23 11.97
C GLN A 265 -27.43 6.27 12.44
N VAL A 266 -26.27 6.31 11.79
CA VAL A 266 -25.08 5.52 12.18
C VAL A 266 -24.58 5.95 13.56
N GLN A 267 -24.45 7.26 13.79
CA GLN A 267 -23.99 7.82 15.07
C GLN A 267 -24.91 7.42 16.23
N GLN A 268 -26.24 7.43 16.04
CA GLN A 268 -27.20 7.00 17.06
C GLN A 268 -27.00 5.52 17.44
N ARG A 269 -26.78 4.63 16.45
CA ARG A 269 -26.47 3.22 16.70
C ARG A 269 -25.13 3.05 17.41
N LEU A 270 -24.08 3.74 16.98
CA LEU A 270 -22.77 3.74 17.64
C LEU A 270 -22.84 4.20 19.11
N ARG A 271 -23.65 5.21 19.42
CA ARG A 271 -23.89 5.66 20.82
C ARG A 271 -24.64 4.61 21.64
N ALA A 272 -25.66 3.96 21.08
CA ALA A 272 -26.38 2.88 21.76
C ALA A 272 -25.44 1.71 22.09
N LEU A 273 -24.54 1.35 21.17
CA LEU A 273 -23.52 0.32 21.39
C LEU A 273 -22.59 0.66 22.56
N LEU A 274 -22.08 1.90 22.63
CA LEU A 274 -21.25 2.35 23.76
C LEU A 274 -21.99 2.25 25.10
N ALA A 275 -23.25 2.69 25.15
CA ALA A 275 -24.06 2.63 26.38
C ALA A 275 -24.28 1.16 26.84
N SER A 276 -24.58 0.25 25.93
CA SER A 276 -24.71 -1.18 26.24
C SER A 276 -23.39 -1.79 26.73
N CYS A 277 -22.24 -1.38 26.17
CA CYS A 277 -20.93 -1.83 26.64
C CYS A 277 -20.61 -1.33 28.06
N THR A 278 -20.88 -0.05 28.39
CA THR A 278 -20.60 0.48 29.74
C THR A 278 -21.52 -0.10 30.82
N THR A 279 -22.70 -0.62 30.46
CA THR A 279 -23.61 -1.26 31.43
C THR A 279 -23.19 -2.70 31.77
N ALA A 280 -22.24 -3.29 31.03
CA ALA A 280 -21.78 -4.67 31.22
C ALA A 280 -20.57 -4.81 32.17
N GLU A 281 -19.90 -3.72 32.55
CA GLU A 281 -18.75 -3.76 33.46
C GLU A 281 -19.17 -3.70 34.94
N ALA A 282 -19.49 -4.88 35.49
CA ALA A 282 -19.46 -5.16 36.93
C ALA A 282 -18.30 -6.14 37.23
N PRO A 283 -17.69 -6.11 38.43
CA PRO A 283 -16.26 -6.38 38.58
C PRO A 283 -15.89 -7.87 38.45
N THR A 284 -15.00 -8.17 37.50
CA THR A 284 -14.30 -9.47 37.43
C THR A 284 -12.89 -9.35 38.01
N THR A 285 -12.55 -10.32 38.85
CA THR A 285 -11.41 -10.40 39.75
C THR A 285 -10.03 -10.25 39.08
N ALA A 286 -9.13 -9.52 39.72
CA ALA A 286 -7.75 -9.33 39.25
C ALA A 286 -6.89 -10.60 39.31
N ILE A 287 -6.01 -10.77 38.30
CA ILE A 287 -4.94 -11.79 38.26
C ILE A 287 -3.59 -11.08 38.48
N PRO A 288 -2.69 -11.58 39.35
CA PRO A 288 -1.44 -10.90 39.69
C PRO A 288 -0.33 -11.04 38.62
N PRO A 289 0.63 -10.11 38.55
CA PRO A 289 1.69 -10.10 37.54
C PRO A 289 2.90 -10.98 37.93
N PRO A 290 3.64 -11.54 36.94
CA PRO A 290 4.92 -12.21 37.18
C PRO A 290 6.07 -11.23 37.50
N PRO A 291 7.16 -11.68 38.16
CA PRO A 291 8.14 -10.80 38.80
C PRO A 291 9.17 -10.18 37.85
N ARG A 292 9.77 -9.08 38.30
CA ARG A 292 10.84 -8.31 37.62
C ARG A 292 12.23 -8.81 38.00
N THR A 293 13.19 -8.71 37.08
CA THR A 293 14.63 -8.76 37.40
C THR A 293 15.42 -7.60 36.76
N ARG A 294 16.37 -7.07 37.54
CA ARG A 294 17.41 -6.07 37.25
C ARG A 294 18.45 -6.21 38.40
N PRO A 295 19.67 -5.66 38.29
CA PRO A 295 20.63 -5.72 37.19
C PRO A 295 22.03 -6.21 37.72
N MET A 296 23.05 -6.33 36.87
CA MET A 296 24.45 -6.25 37.35
C MET A 296 25.44 -5.74 36.29
N ASP A 297 26.47 -5.03 36.78
CA ASP A 297 27.52 -4.29 36.07
C ASP A 297 28.65 -4.03 37.12
N VAL A 298 29.94 -3.80 36.87
CA VAL A 298 30.70 -3.47 35.64
C VAL A 298 32.05 -4.18 35.65
N THR A 299 32.59 -4.61 34.49
CA THR A 299 34.05 -4.64 34.28
C THR A 299 34.46 -4.28 32.84
N ARG A 300 35.17 -3.15 32.72
CA ARG A 300 35.78 -2.67 31.48
C ARG A 300 37.27 -3.02 31.48
N ARG A 301 37.78 -3.73 30.47
CA ARG A 301 39.23 -3.68 30.15
C ARG A 301 39.60 -4.05 28.70
N GLU A 302 40.13 -3.02 28.01
CA GLU A 302 41.15 -2.97 26.92
C GLU A 302 41.01 -3.83 25.64
N PRO A 303 41.51 -3.33 24.48
CA PRO A 303 41.29 -3.95 23.18
C PRO A 303 42.32 -5.04 22.85
N ARG A 304 41.86 -6.11 22.20
CA ARG A 304 42.68 -7.21 21.65
C ARG A 304 42.93 -6.96 20.15
N PRO A 305 44.06 -7.42 19.56
CA PRO A 305 44.32 -7.24 18.12
C PRO A 305 43.22 -7.92 17.27
N PRO A 306 42.95 -7.43 16.05
CA PRO A 306 41.93 -8.01 15.19
C PRO A 306 42.27 -9.45 14.83
N THR A 307 41.42 -10.39 15.25
CA THR A 307 41.35 -11.75 14.70
C THR A 307 40.50 -11.76 13.43
N PRO A 308 40.51 -12.84 12.63
CA PRO A 308 39.73 -12.95 11.38
C PRO A 308 38.20 -12.90 11.51
N ASP A 309 37.64 -12.45 12.63
CA ASP A 309 36.19 -12.39 12.90
C ASP A 309 35.57 -11.01 12.58
N SER A 310 36.28 -10.14 11.84
CA SER A 310 35.72 -8.87 11.34
C SER A 310 34.79 -9.04 10.13
N TRP A 311 34.32 -10.27 9.85
CA TRP A 311 33.37 -10.58 8.78
C TRP A 311 31.96 -10.07 9.10
N ASN A 312 31.81 -8.76 8.90
CA ASN A 312 30.56 -8.04 8.86
C ASN A 312 29.56 -8.73 7.91
N ARG A 313 28.44 -9.21 8.47
CA ARG A 313 27.26 -9.80 7.79
C ARG A 313 26.58 -8.89 6.74
N ALA A 314 27.15 -7.74 6.43
CA ALA A 314 26.70 -6.76 5.47
C ALA A 314 27.80 -6.31 4.49
N SER A 315 28.83 -7.13 4.28
CA SER A 315 29.69 -7.06 3.07
C SER A 315 29.30 -8.21 2.13
N THR A 316 29.17 -7.92 0.84
CA THR A 316 28.84 -8.92 -0.20
C THR A 316 30.01 -9.31 -1.08
N ASP A 317 31.16 -8.68 -0.86
CA ASP A 317 32.24 -8.68 -1.84
C ASP A 317 33.06 -9.99 -1.77
N GLU A 318 32.84 -10.76 -0.70
CA GLU A 318 33.46 -12.07 -0.44
C GLU A 318 32.46 -13.23 -0.43
N THR A 319 31.16 -12.98 -0.70
CA THR A 319 30.20 -14.09 -0.85
C THR A 319 30.55 -14.92 -2.09
N PRO A 320 30.72 -16.26 -1.97
CA PRO A 320 30.98 -17.12 -3.12
C PRO A 320 29.82 -17.02 -4.13
N PHE A 321 30.15 -16.87 -5.42
CA PHE A 321 29.15 -16.81 -6.49
C PHE A 321 28.70 -18.22 -6.90
N THR A 322 28.02 -18.91 -5.98
CA THR A 322 27.56 -20.29 -6.17
C THR A 322 26.07 -20.44 -5.84
N PRO A 323 25.37 -21.44 -6.43
CA PRO A 323 23.97 -21.70 -6.13
C PRO A 323 23.68 -21.92 -4.65
N ASP A 324 24.47 -22.73 -3.94
CA ASP A 324 24.25 -23.00 -2.50
C ASP A 324 24.51 -21.78 -1.59
N ALA A 325 25.33 -20.80 -2.01
CA ALA A 325 25.58 -19.59 -1.23
C ALA A 325 24.52 -18.50 -1.44
N LEU A 326 23.86 -18.48 -2.61
CA LEU A 326 22.98 -17.39 -3.04
C LEU A 326 21.51 -17.76 -3.16
N LEU A 327 21.19 -19.05 -3.31
CA LEU A 327 19.83 -19.53 -3.53
C LEU A 327 19.49 -20.59 -2.48
N PRO A 328 18.33 -20.52 -1.82
CA PRO A 328 17.96 -21.51 -0.82
C PRO A 328 17.58 -22.84 -1.50
N ARG A 329 17.69 -23.96 -0.77
CA ARG A 329 17.24 -25.27 -1.27
C ARG A 329 15.72 -25.42 -1.31
N ARG A 330 15.00 -24.68 -0.45
CA ARG A 330 13.53 -24.56 -0.45
C ARG A 330 13.11 -23.18 0.00
N PHE A 331 11.92 -22.74 -0.39
CA PHE A 331 11.27 -21.56 0.20
C PHE A 331 9.75 -21.71 0.21
N THR A 332 9.09 -20.99 1.11
CA THR A 332 7.61 -20.91 1.17
C THR A 332 7.18 -19.54 0.68
N ASN A 333 6.20 -19.49 -0.23
CA ASN A 333 5.68 -18.23 -0.79
C ASN A 333 4.72 -17.51 0.18
N ASP A 334 4.28 -16.31 -0.20
CA ASP A 334 3.35 -15.50 0.62
C ASP A 334 1.92 -16.10 0.71
N LEU A 335 1.67 -17.25 0.06
CA LEU A 335 0.44 -18.06 0.10
C LEU A 335 0.64 -19.39 0.85
N SER A 336 1.73 -19.54 1.60
CA SER A 336 2.09 -20.76 2.36
C SER A 336 2.40 -22.01 1.51
N ILE A 337 2.65 -21.86 0.21
CA ILE A 337 3.02 -22.96 -0.69
C ILE A 337 4.55 -23.15 -0.66
N GLU A 338 5.00 -24.38 -0.46
CA GLU A 338 6.42 -24.74 -0.41
C GLU A 338 6.96 -25.09 -1.81
N PHE A 339 8.11 -24.52 -2.14
CA PHE A 339 8.84 -24.76 -3.39
C PHE A 339 10.20 -25.37 -3.07
N ALA A 340 10.59 -26.42 -3.80
CA ALA A 340 11.88 -27.09 -3.68
C ALA A 340 12.73 -26.88 -4.93
N ARG A 341 14.02 -26.63 -4.74
CA ARG A 341 15.00 -26.50 -5.83
C ARG A 341 15.21 -27.86 -6.50
N ILE A 342 14.95 -27.94 -7.80
CA ILE A 342 15.07 -29.17 -8.60
C ILE A 342 16.22 -29.15 -9.60
N ALA A 343 16.71 -27.96 -9.98
CA ALA A 343 17.88 -27.79 -10.85
C ALA A 343 18.61 -26.49 -10.52
N GLU A 344 19.92 -26.45 -10.79
CA GLU A 344 20.76 -25.27 -10.55
C GLU A 344 22.04 -25.27 -11.40
N GLY A 345 22.66 -24.10 -11.56
CA GLY A 345 23.96 -23.96 -12.20
C GLY A 345 24.40 -22.51 -12.39
N THR A 346 25.70 -22.31 -12.60
CA THR A 346 26.27 -21.04 -13.06
C THR A 346 26.48 -21.10 -14.56
N ARG A 347 26.13 -20.03 -15.28
CA ARG A 347 26.27 -19.92 -16.75
C ARG A 347 26.62 -18.50 -17.16
N LEU A 348 26.99 -18.29 -18.43
CA LEU A 348 27.29 -16.94 -18.92
C LEU A 348 26.01 -16.09 -19.03
N VAL A 349 26.09 -14.79 -18.76
CA VAL A 349 24.95 -13.85 -18.89
C VAL A 349 24.39 -13.83 -20.31
N ARG A 350 25.23 -14.12 -21.31
CA ARG A 350 24.85 -14.26 -22.73
C ARG A 350 23.85 -15.39 -22.98
N GLU A 351 23.75 -16.36 -22.07
CA GLU A 351 22.87 -17.52 -22.14
C GLU A 351 21.60 -17.34 -21.27
N ALA A 352 21.43 -16.16 -20.65
CA ALA A 352 20.41 -15.91 -19.64
C ALA A 352 19.04 -15.45 -20.16
N GLY A 353 18.98 -14.79 -21.32
CA GLY A 353 17.77 -14.14 -21.83
C GLY A 353 17.98 -13.28 -23.09
N SER A 354 16.99 -12.45 -23.41
CA SER A 354 16.92 -11.68 -24.67
C SER A 354 17.95 -10.55 -24.78
N GLY A 355 18.45 -10.34 -26.01
CA GLY A 355 19.62 -9.52 -26.35
C GLY A 355 19.75 -8.17 -25.64
N GLU A 356 18.73 -7.30 -25.68
CA GLU A 356 18.85 -5.92 -25.17
C GLU A 356 19.21 -5.84 -23.68
N LEU A 357 18.60 -6.67 -22.83
CA LEU A 357 18.94 -6.77 -21.40
C LEU A 357 20.33 -7.40 -21.21
N THR A 358 20.60 -8.47 -21.95
CA THR A 358 21.84 -9.24 -21.87
C THR A 358 23.05 -8.40 -22.31
N GLU A 359 22.91 -7.58 -23.35
CA GLU A 359 23.89 -6.59 -23.79
C GLU A 359 24.08 -5.49 -22.75
N GLU A 360 23.00 -5.01 -22.11
CA GLU A 360 23.05 -3.95 -21.10
C GLU A 360 23.72 -4.38 -19.78
N LEU A 361 23.52 -5.64 -19.38
CA LEU A 361 24.21 -6.29 -18.26
C LEU A 361 25.68 -6.60 -18.62
N THR A 362 25.94 -7.12 -19.82
CA THR A 362 27.32 -7.38 -20.31
C THR A 362 28.12 -6.09 -20.43
N ARG A 363 27.50 -4.96 -20.81
CA ARG A 363 28.11 -3.62 -20.85
C ARG A 363 28.45 -3.04 -19.47
N ARG A 364 27.95 -3.64 -18.39
CA ARG A 364 28.26 -3.29 -16.98
C ARG A 364 29.05 -4.40 -16.28
N ASP A 365 29.90 -5.10 -17.05
CA ASP A 365 30.80 -6.14 -16.58
C ASP A 365 30.14 -7.30 -15.80
N CYS A 366 28.83 -7.53 -16.03
CA CYS A 366 28.14 -8.72 -15.54
C CYS A 366 28.36 -9.88 -16.54
N SER A 367 29.31 -10.76 -16.25
CA SER A 367 29.72 -11.87 -17.13
C SER A 367 28.98 -13.19 -16.86
N GLU A 368 28.68 -13.48 -15.60
CA GLU A 368 28.10 -14.75 -15.14
C GLU A 368 26.78 -14.56 -14.37
N VAL A 369 25.91 -15.56 -14.46
CA VAL A 369 24.63 -15.63 -13.75
C VAL A 369 24.50 -16.98 -13.04
N VAL A 370 24.14 -16.95 -11.76
CA VAL A 370 23.73 -18.15 -11.01
C VAL A 370 22.22 -18.32 -11.18
N ALA A 371 21.79 -19.48 -11.64
CA ALA A 371 20.38 -19.78 -11.86
C ALA A 371 19.94 -21.04 -11.10
N ALA A 372 18.67 -21.08 -10.68
CA ALA A 372 18.02 -22.28 -10.20
C ALA A 372 16.57 -22.37 -10.70
N VAL A 373 16.05 -23.59 -10.77
CA VAL A 373 14.64 -23.89 -11.01
C VAL A 373 14.07 -24.57 -9.78
N TYR A 374 12.90 -24.11 -9.35
CA TYR A 374 12.14 -24.67 -8.24
C TYR A 374 10.83 -25.25 -8.77
N SER A 375 10.41 -26.39 -8.22
CA SER A 375 9.05 -26.93 -8.39
C SER A 375 8.23 -26.63 -7.15
N GLU A 376 6.95 -26.38 -7.32
CA GLU A 376 5.95 -26.56 -6.27
C GLU A 376 6.06 -27.98 -5.70
N LEU A 377 6.07 -28.11 -4.37
CA LEU A 377 5.87 -29.39 -3.69
C LEU A 377 4.36 -29.67 -3.58
N PRO A 378 3.91 -30.94 -3.61
CA PRO A 378 2.50 -31.28 -3.72
C PRO A 378 1.66 -30.75 -2.53
N GLY A 379 1.04 -29.58 -2.73
CA GLY A 379 -0.08 -29.07 -1.95
C GLY A 379 -1.41 -29.68 -2.42
N PRO A 380 -2.53 -29.35 -1.76
CA PRO A 380 -3.83 -29.98 -2.04
C PRO A 380 -4.40 -29.75 -3.45
N GLU A 381 -3.85 -28.80 -4.22
CA GLU A 381 -4.25 -28.52 -5.61
C GLU A 381 -3.20 -28.91 -6.66
N ALA A 382 -2.01 -29.36 -6.25
CA ALA A 382 -0.88 -29.61 -7.15
C ALA A 382 -0.84 -31.07 -7.62
N THR A 383 -1.24 -31.33 -8.87
CA THR A 383 -1.10 -32.63 -9.54
C THR A 383 0.19 -32.69 -10.39
N PRO A 384 0.70 -33.89 -10.73
CA PRO A 384 1.93 -34.03 -11.53
C PRO A 384 1.86 -33.35 -12.91
N ASP A 385 0.66 -33.28 -13.49
CA ASP A 385 0.42 -32.70 -14.82
C ASP A 385 0.24 -31.17 -14.77
N HIS A 386 0.18 -30.57 -13.56
CA HIS A 386 -0.16 -29.16 -13.34
C HIS A 386 0.89 -28.41 -12.51
N LEU A 387 2.14 -28.89 -12.56
CA LEU A 387 3.24 -28.35 -11.79
C LEU A 387 3.63 -26.92 -12.22
N VAL A 388 3.93 -26.13 -11.20
CA VAL A 388 4.49 -24.78 -11.37
C VAL A 388 5.99 -24.83 -11.15
N LEU A 389 6.67 -24.18 -12.08
CA LEU A 389 8.12 -24.03 -12.08
C LEU A 389 8.49 -22.56 -11.93
N ILE A 390 9.49 -22.29 -11.10
CA ILE A 390 10.02 -20.94 -10.86
C ILE A 390 11.51 -20.95 -11.19
N SER A 391 11.92 -20.19 -12.20
CA SER A 391 13.32 -19.90 -12.46
C SER A 391 13.74 -18.65 -11.71
N VAL A 392 14.79 -18.74 -10.90
CA VAL A 392 15.43 -17.61 -10.21
C VAL A 392 16.82 -17.41 -10.79
N GLN A 393 17.22 -16.17 -11.03
CA GLN A 393 18.55 -15.83 -11.54
C GLN A 393 19.17 -14.73 -10.66
N VAL A 394 20.46 -14.85 -10.36
CA VAL A 394 21.24 -13.89 -9.57
C VAL A 394 22.42 -13.42 -10.40
N PHE A 395 22.46 -12.12 -10.67
CA PHE A 395 23.50 -11.44 -11.43
C PHE A 395 24.48 -10.79 -10.46
N ALA A 396 25.78 -11.00 -10.66
CA ALA A 396 26.85 -10.34 -9.91
C ALA A 396 27.45 -9.19 -10.72
N PHE A 397 27.67 -8.06 -10.07
CA PHE A 397 28.45 -6.95 -10.61
C PHE A 397 29.81 -6.86 -9.89
N PRO A 398 30.83 -6.23 -10.52
CA PRO A 398 32.14 -6.06 -9.89
C PRO A 398 32.06 -5.34 -8.53
N ASP A 399 31.17 -4.35 -8.42
CA ASP A 399 31.03 -3.49 -7.26
C ASP A 399 29.58 -3.00 -7.06
N VAL A 400 29.36 -2.34 -5.92
CA VAL A 400 28.05 -1.84 -5.46
C VAL A 400 27.53 -0.67 -6.30
N ALA A 401 28.40 0.21 -6.82
CA ALA A 401 28.00 1.36 -7.64
C ALA A 401 27.57 0.91 -9.04
N THR A 402 28.28 -0.05 -9.65
CA THR A 402 27.88 -0.67 -10.92
C THR A 402 26.53 -1.39 -10.79
N ALA A 403 26.28 -2.07 -9.67
CA ALA A 403 24.96 -2.65 -9.38
C ALA A 403 23.85 -1.58 -9.17
N GLN A 404 24.19 -0.41 -8.60
CA GLN A 404 23.26 0.72 -8.45
C GLN A 404 22.90 1.37 -9.77
N ASP A 405 23.87 1.57 -10.68
CA ASP A 405 23.62 2.09 -12.02
C ASP A 405 22.75 1.13 -12.83
N ALA A 406 23.07 -0.17 -12.80
CA ALA A 406 22.25 -1.20 -13.43
C ALA A 406 20.80 -1.19 -12.90
N HIS A 407 20.61 -1.07 -11.58
CA HIS A 407 19.26 -0.92 -11.00
C HIS A 407 18.59 0.40 -11.39
N GLY A 408 19.32 1.52 -11.40
CA GLY A 408 18.80 2.83 -11.79
C GLY A 408 18.29 2.86 -13.23
N TYR A 409 19.01 2.20 -14.14
CA TYR A 409 18.59 1.99 -15.53
C TYR A 409 17.33 1.12 -15.65
N LEU A 410 17.22 0.05 -14.84
CA LEU A 410 16.08 -0.86 -14.84
C LEU A 410 14.83 -0.28 -14.10
N GLY A 411 15.05 0.71 -13.24
CA GLY A 411 14.04 1.41 -12.44
C GLY A 411 13.43 0.58 -11.30
N ASP A 412 12.58 1.23 -10.48
CA ASP A 412 11.85 0.59 -9.37
C ASP A 412 10.75 -0.37 -9.88
N GLY A 413 11.15 -1.53 -10.41
CA GLY A 413 10.32 -2.72 -10.53
C GLY A 413 9.12 -2.65 -11.47
N GLY A 414 9.23 -1.90 -12.58
CA GLY A 414 8.15 -1.70 -13.57
C GLY A 414 8.52 -1.77 -15.06
N GLY A 415 9.78 -1.99 -15.42
CA GLY A 415 10.21 -2.13 -16.83
C GLY A 415 9.64 -3.39 -17.49
N GLY A 416 8.76 -3.22 -18.49
CA GLY A 416 8.01 -4.32 -19.10
C GLY A 416 8.76 -5.07 -20.20
N TRP A 417 9.12 -6.33 -19.94
CA TRP A 417 9.60 -7.31 -20.94
C TRP A 417 8.83 -8.63 -20.88
N ARG A 418 9.03 -9.52 -21.86
CA ARG A 418 8.03 -10.51 -22.31
C ARG A 418 8.24 -11.91 -21.70
N LEU A 419 7.24 -12.39 -20.94
CA LEU A 419 6.99 -13.79 -20.61
C LEU A 419 6.82 -14.55 -21.93
N THR A 420 7.76 -15.44 -22.19
CA THR A 420 7.62 -16.52 -23.17
C THR A 420 7.17 -17.75 -22.38
N MET A 421 6.05 -18.34 -22.76
CA MET A 421 5.62 -19.61 -22.19
C MET A 421 6.42 -20.73 -22.87
N TRP A 422 6.99 -21.62 -22.06
CA TRP A 422 7.72 -22.79 -22.56
C TRP A 422 6.86 -24.03 -22.30
N SER A 423 6.30 -24.62 -23.35
CA SER A 423 5.67 -25.94 -23.27
C SER A 423 6.68 -27.03 -23.63
N ALA A 424 6.64 -28.15 -22.91
CA ALA A 424 7.17 -29.39 -23.42
C ALA A 424 6.15 -29.97 -24.41
N ARG A 425 6.58 -30.40 -25.60
CA ARG A 425 5.74 -31.28 -26.42
C ARG A 425 5.85 -32.71 -25.90
N ASP A 426 4.73 -33.43 -25.98
CA ASP A 426 4.60 -34.81 -25.51
C ASP A 426 5.79 -35.70 -25.91
N GLY A 427 6.38 -36.35 -24.91
CA GLY A 427 7.38 -37.42 -25.10
C GLY A 427 8.80 -36.98 -25.49
N GLY A 428 9.05 -35.71 -25.80
CA GLY A 428 10.38 -35.16 -26.02
C GLY A 428 10.96 -34.53 -24.75
N GLY A 429 12.21 -34.84 -24.39
CA GLY A 429 12.90 -34.16 -23.29
C GLY A 429 12.95 -32.63 -23.48
N LEU A 430 13.17 -31.89 -22.39
CA LEU A 430 13.10 -30.42 -22.25
C LEU A 430 13.88 -29.59 -23.32
N VAL A 431 13.38 -29.56 -24.56
CA VAL A 431 13.92 -28.77 -25.67
C VAL A 431 12.98 -27.59 -25.96
N PRO A 432 13.45 -26.33 -25.94
CA PRO A 432 12.55 -25.17 -25.94
C PRO A 432 12.11 -24.74 -27.35
N CYS A 433 10.86 -24.27 -27.50
CA CYS A 433 10.36 -23.62 -28.72
C CYS A 433 9.39 -22.46 -28.36
N PRO A 434 9.46 -21.25 -28.97
CA PRO A 434 8.72 -20.08 -28.49
C PRO A 434 7.69 -19.51 -29.48
N ASP A 435 6.39 -19.77 -29.25
CA ASP A 435 5.29 -19.16 -30.01
C ASP A 435 4.37 -18.35 -29.08
N GLU A 436 4.27 -17.04 -29.34
CA GLU A 436 3.48 -16.00 -28.62
C GLU A 436 3.92 -15.62 -27.17
N VAL A 437 3.64 -14.36 -26.79
CA VAL A 437 4.51 -13.63 -25.84
C VAL A 437 3.78 -12.45 -25.12
N TYR A 438 3.80 -12.38 -23.76
CA TYR A 438 3.11 -11.33 -22.94
C TYR A 438 3.96 -10.75 -21.78
N ARG A 439 3.88 -9.46 -21.39
CA ARG A 439 4.96 -8.81 -20.58
C ARG A 439 4.77 -8.70 -19.04
N SER A 440 5.69 -9.26 -18.21
CA SER A 440 5.91 -8.85 -16.80
C SER A 440 7.28 -9.30 -16.23
N PHE A 441 8.00 -8.41 -15.52
CA PHE A 441 9.30 -8.65 -14.87
C PHE A 441 9.30 -8.10 -13.44
N ARG A 442 10.14 -8.65 -12.54
CA ARG A 442 10.37 -8.12 -11.19
C ARG A 442 11.86 -8.14 -10.85
N TRP A 443 12.34 -7.02 -10.34
CA TRP A 443 13.70 -6.79 -9.85
C TRP A 443 13.63 -6.32 -8.39
N ARG A 444 14.68 -6.55 -7.61
CA ARG A 444 14.84 -5.91 -6.30
C ARG A 444 16.30 -5.64 -6.02
N TYR A 445 16.62 -4.37 -5.75
CA TYR A 445 17.91 -3.96 -5.22
C TYR A 445 17.77 -3.52 -3.75
N PHE A 446 18.66 -4.02 -2.88
CA PHE A 446 18.73 -3.57 -1.50
C PHE A 446 19.68 -2.36 -1.42
N TRP A 447 19.08 -1.17 -1.55
CA TRP A 447 19.66 0.17 -1.73
C TRP A 447 20.71 0.67 -0.72
N ARG A 448 21.31 -0.19 0.12
CA ARG A 448 22.37 0.21 1.05
C ARG A 448 23.69 -0.55 0.99
N LYS A 449 23.78 -1.84 0.58
CA LYS A 449 25.02 -2.63 0.84
C LYS A 449 25.40 -3.80 -0.11
N HIS A 450 24.82 -3.96 -1.30
CA HIS A 450 25.00 -5.21 -2.08
C HIS A 450 25.40 -5.03 -3.55
N ARG A 451 26.24 -5.94 -4.08
CA ARG A 451 26.69 -6.02 -5.50
C ARG A 451 25.89 -6.99 -6.39
N TYR A 452 24.80 -7.55 -5.87
CA TYR A 452 24.00 -8.58 -6.56
C TYR A 452 22.59 -8.07 -6.91
N LEU A 453 22.06 -8.53 -8.04
CA LEU A 453 20.69 -8.28 -8.51
C LEU A 453 19.98 -9.61 -8.74
N THR A 454 18.81 -9.80 -8.12
CA THR A 454 18.02 -11.04 -8.25
C THR A 454 16.78 -10.81 -9.12
N THR A 455 16.52 -11.74 -10.02
CA THR A 455 15.28 -11.84 -10.81
C THR A 455 14.61 -13.18 -10.58
N ALA A 456 13.30 -13.25 -10.83
CA ALA A 456 12.57 -14.50 -10.81
C ALA A 456 11.41 -14.48 -11.82
N PHE A 457 11.17 -15.64 -12.42
CA PHE A 457 10.13 -15.92 -13.40
C PHE A 457 9.38 -17.17 -12.95
N ALA A 458 8.06 -17.08 -12.80
CA ALA A 458 7.21 -18.22 -12.50
C ALA A 458 6.36 -18.56 -13.72
N TYR A 459 6.22 -19.85 -14.02
CA TYR A 459 5.42 -20.38 -15.11
C TYR A 459 4.76 -21.71 -14.72
N ARG A 460 3.66 -22.05 -15.39
CA ARG A 460 2.90 -23.29 -15.21
C ARG A 460 2.82 -24.01 -16.56
N ALA A 461 2.89 -25.34 -16.55
CA ALA A 461 2.96 -26.14 -17.78
C ALA A 461 1.61 -26.22 -18.54
N ASP A 462 0.50 -26.24 -17.80
CA ASP A 462 -0.87 -26.22 -18.33
C ASP A 462 -1.51 -24.84 -18.09
N LEU A 463 -1.82 -24.10 -19.17
CA LEU A 463 -2.67 -22.91 -19.06
C LEU A 463 -3.57 -22.73 -20.28
N THR A 464 -4.87 -22.80 -20.02
CA THR A 464 -5.87 -22.06 -20.78
C THR A 464 -5.76 -20.56 -20.45
N ASN A 465 -5.90 -19.71 -21.47
CA ASN A 465 -5.58 -18.28 -21.40
C ASN A 465 -6.69 -17.43 -20.73
N ASP A 466 -7.06 -17.74 -19.47
CA ASP A 466 -8.12 -17.07 -18.72
C ASP A 466 -7.63 -15.96 -17.76
N GLY A 467 -6.31 -15.83 -17.58
CA GLY A 467 -5.68 -14.80 -16.73
C GLY A 467 -5.80 -15.01 -15.22
N SER A 468 -6.48 -16.06 -14.74
CA SER A 468 -6.76 -16.30 -13.32
C SER A 468 -5.50 -16.49 -12.46
N ILE A 469 -4.47 -17.14 -13.02
CA ILE A 469 -3.26 -17.54 -12.28
C ILE A 469 -2.17 -16.45 -12.18
N GLY A 470 -2.27 -15.37 -12.96
CA GLY A 470 -1.24 -14.32 -13.04
C GLY A 470 -0.80 -13.75 -11.67
N PRO A 471 -1.73 -13.46 -10.72
CA PRO A 471 -1.39 -13.01 -9.38
C PRO A 471 -0.64 -14.04 -8.55
N TRP A 472 -0.95 -15.32 -8.73
CA TRP A 472 -0.35 -16.44 -8.01
C TRP A 472 1.09 -16.68 -8.49
N LEU A 473 1.33 -16.68 -9.81
CA LEU A 473 2.68 -16.68 -10.40
C LEU A 473 3.49 -15.45 -9.97
N THR A 474 2.85 -14.28 -9.85
CA THR A 474 3.50 -13.05 -9.37
C THR A 474 3.93 -13.17 -7.91
N ALA A 475 3.12 -13.78 -7.03
CA ALA A 475 3.45 -13.99 -5.62
C ALA A 475 4.61 -15.01 -5.46
N ALA A 476 4.57 -16.10 -6.24
CA ALA A 476 5.63 -17.09 -6.36
C ALA A 476 6.97 -16.44 -6.77
N ALA A 477 7.01 -15.73 -7.90
CA ALA A 477 8.21 -15.03 -8.37
C ALA A 477 8.70 -13.96 -7.37
N ARG A 478 7.80 -13.17 -6.78
CA ARG A 478 8.14 -12.15 -5.76
C ARG A 478 8.86 -12.77 -4.57
N ARG A 479 8.35 -13.89 -4.02
CA ARG A 479 9.02 -14.57 -2.90
C ARG A 479 10.38 -15.11 -3.31
N ALA A 480 10.44 -15.81 -4.44
CA ALA A 480 11.67 -16.42 -4.94
C ALA A 480 12.80 -15.38 -5.11
N ALA A 481 12.49 -14.21 -5.66
CA ALA A 481 13.45 -13.10 -5.80
C ALA A 481 13.88 -12.47 -4.45
N VAL A 482 13.03 -12.50 -3.41
CA VAL A 482 13.36 -12.01 -2.06
C VAL A 482 14.13 -13.05 -1.25
N SER A 483 13.92 -14.34 -1.52
CA SER A 483 14.65 -15.44 -0.88
C SER A 483 16.07 -15.61 -1.43
N GLY A 484 16.34 -15.18 -2.67
CA GLY A 484 17.71 -15.14 -3.21
C GLY A 484 18.58 -14.03 -2.58
N GLY A 485 19.88 -14.30 -2.43
CA GLY A 485 20.88 -13.37 -1.92
C GLY A 485 21.89 -14.00 -0.93
N PRO A 486 22.90 -13.21 -0.51
CA PRO A 486 24.02 -13.66 0.32
C PRO A 486 23.62 -14.15 1.72
N GLN A 487 22.42 -13.83 2.19
CA GLN A 487 21.86 -14.31 3.46
C GLN A 487 21.68 -15.83 3.54
N ASN A 488 21.77 -16.54 2.42
CA ASN A 488 21.70 -18.00 2.36
C ASN A 488 23.06 -18.68 2.62
N HIS A 489 24.16 -17.92 2.67
CA HIS A 489 25.48 -18.47 2.94
C HIS A 489 25.66 -18.75 4.44
N HIS A 490 25.62 -20.03 4.80
CA HIS A 490 26.07 -20.52 6.09
C HIS A 490 27.56 -20.86 5.99
N GLY A 491 28.43 -19.96 6.46
CA GLY A 491 29.88 -20.19 6.48
C GLY A 491 30.25 -21.43 7.27
N SER A 492 31.21 -22.20 6.75
CA SER A 492 31.77 -23.43 7.33
C SER A 492 32.76 -23.16 8.46
#